data_AF-A0A200Q190-F1
#
_entry.id   AF-A0A200Q190-F1
#
_cell.length_a   1.000
_cell.length_b   1.000
_cell.length_c   1.000
_cell.angle_alpha   90.00
_cell.angle_beta   90.00
_cell.angle_gamma   90.00
#
_symmetry.space_group_name_H-M   'P 1'
#
loop_
_entity.id
_entity.type
_entity.pdbx_description
1 polymer ?
#
loop_
_entity_poly.entity_id
_entity_poly.type
_entity_poly.pdbx_seq_one_letter_code
_entity_poly.pdbx_strand_id
1 'polypeptide(L)'
;MLWRHKISEKYGIESNGWDVIQSRLSYGVGVWKGITNLKPIYHEGLKCIVGTGNRVKFWFDHWIGDQPLMKSHPGIYSASRRRNAYISEIMALGDDGALSWNLDFNPRRYNEDSEEAISLSLLLGSFVISTEEDNRI
;
A
#
# COMPACT_ATOMS: atom_id res chain seq x y z
N MET A 1 -9.65 19.45 -7.49
CA MET A 1 -10.17 19.30 -6.11
C MET A 1 -9.51 20.34 -5.19
N LEU A 2 -10.12 21.51 -5.00
CA LEU A 2 -9.53 22.65 -4.27
C LEU A 2 -9.20 22.36 -2.79
N TRP A 3 -9.94 21.42 -2.19
CA TRP A 3 -9.80 21.05 -0.78
C TRP A 3 -8.49 20.31 -0.50
N ARG A 4 -8.00 19.49 -1.44
CA ARG A 4 -6.78 18.70 -1.27
C ARG A 4 -5.54 19.59 -1.19
N HIS A 5 -5.50 20.64 -2.00
CA HIS A 5 -4.43 21.64 -2.02
C HIS A 5 -4.36 22.44 -0.71
N LYS A 6 -5.50 22.92 -0.21
CA LYS A 6 -5.57 23.64 1.07
C LYS A 6 -5.17 22.77 2.27
N ILE A 7 -5.48 21.47 2.22
CA ILE A 7 -5.09 20.54 3.28
C ILE A 7 -3.60 20.20 3.20
N SER A 8 -3.04 19.96 2.00
CA SER A 8 -1.61 19.70 1.83
C SER A 8 -0.75 20.90 2.27
N GLU A 9 -1.21 22.12 2.02
CA GLU A 9 -0.53 23.33 2.48
C GLU A 9 -0.53 23.45 4.01
N LYS A 10 -1.62 23.02 4.66
CA LYS A 10 -1.78 23.12 6.12
C LYS A 10 -1.07 22.01 6.91
N TYR A 11 -1.06 20.78 6.40
CA TYR A 11 -0.59 19.60 7.13
C TYR A 11 0.62 18.90 6.50
N GLY A 12 0.97 19.23 5.26
CA GLY A 12 2.01 18.54 4.49
C GLY A 12 1.50 17.28 3.78
N ILE A 13 2.36 16.76 2.91
CA ILE A 13 2.13 15.54 2.13
C ILE A 13 3.10 14.46 2.66
N GLU A 14 2.61 13.22 2.81
CA GLU A 14 3.43 12.06 3.15
C GLU A 14 4.48 11.80 2.06
N SER A 15 5.47 10.98 2.40
CA SER A 15 6.57 10.60 1.50
C SER A 15 6.12 10.02 0.15
N ASN A 16 4.89 9.53 0.05
CA ASN A 16 4.31 9.04 -1.21
C ASN A 16 3.73 10.13 -2.12
N GLY A 17 3.81 11.41 -1.77
CA GLY A 17 3.38 12.51 -2.65
C GLY A 17 1.87 12.61 -2.90
N TRP A 18 1.08 11.67 -2.39
CA TRP A 18 -0.36 11.57 -2.63
C TRP A 18 -1.17 11.86 -1.38
N ASP A 19 -0.70 11.40 -0.24
CA ASP A 19 -1.49 11.41 0.97
C ASP A 19 -1.13 12.59 1.85
N VAL A 20 -2.12 13.21 2.46
CA VAL A 20 -1.87 14.25 3.46
C VAL A 20 -1.31 13.59 4.72
N ILE A 21 -0.31 14.21 5.35
CA ILE A 21 0.19 13.78 6.67
C ILE A 21 -0.97 13.79 7.65
N GLN A 22 -1.22 12.65 8.28
CA GLN A 22 -2.26 12.56 9.30
C GLN A 22 -1.82 13.36 10.54
N SER A 23 -2.55 14.42 10.89
CA SER A 23 -2.24 15.23 12.06
C SER A 23 -2.42 14.39 13.34
N ARG A 24 -1.32 14.10 14.05
CA ARG A 24 -1.32 13.41 15.36
C ARG A 24 -1.76 14.30 16.54
N LEU A 25 -2.32 15.49 16.29
CA LEU A 25 -2.65 16.45 17.34
C LEU A 25 -3.91 16.00 18.10
N SER A 26 -3.73 15.71 19.38
CA SER A 26 -4.76 15.23 20.31
C SER A 26 -5.80 16.28 20.70
N TYR A 27 -5.62 17.56 20.35
CA TYR A 27 -6.53 18.64 20.74
C TYR A 27 -6.87 19.55 19.56
N GLY A 28 -8.15 19.54 19.12
CA GLY A 28 -8.66 20.45 18.09
C GLY A 28 -9.96 19.97 17.42
N VAL A 29 -11.04 20.71 17.63
CA VAL A 29 -12.34 20.59 16.94
C VAL A 29 -12.26 21.38 15.63
N GLY A 30 -12.14 20.70 14.49
CA GLY A 30 -12.13 21.37 13.20
C GLY A 30 -12.64 20.45 12.10
N VAL A 31 -13.46 20.98 11.19
CA VAL A 31 -14.00 20.30 9.99
C VAL A 31 -12.90 19.55 9.22
N TRP A 32 -11.69 20.12 9.19
CA TRP A 32 -10.51 19.56 8.54
C TRP A 32 -9.92 18.31 9.23
N LYS A 33 -10.18 18.10 10.53
CA LYS A 33 -9.87 16.85 11.25
C LYS A 33 -10.79 15.72 10.80
N GLY A 34 -12.07 16.02 10.56
CA GLY A 34 -13.01 15.05 9.99
C GLY A 34 -12.53 14.55 8.63
N ILE A 35 -12.11 15.45 7.75
CA ILE A 35 -11.63 15.09 6.40
C ILE A 35 -10.31 14.31 6.44
N THR A 36 -9.37 14.68 7.31
CA THR A 36 -8.11 13.91 7.48
C THR A 36 -8.34 12.55 8.15
N ASN A 37 -9.35 12.43 9.01
CA ASN A 37 -9.78 11.15 9.59
C ASN A 37 -10.59 10.27 8.62
N LEU A 38 -11.14 10.84 7.54
CA LEU A 38 -11.77 10.08 6.44
C LEU A 38 -10.73 9.43 5.50
N LYS A 39 -9.42 9.66 5.73
CA LYS A 39 -8.32 9.07 4.94
C LYS A 39 -8.49 7.55 4.75
N PRO A 40 -8.78 6.72 5.77
CA PRO A 40 -8.97 5.27 5.59
C PRO A 40 -10.11 4.93 4.63
N ILE A 41 -11.22 5.68 4.70
CA ILE A 41 -12.40 5.48 3.84
C ILE A 41 -12.09 5.92 2.40
N TYR A 42 -11.27 6.95 2.21
CA TYR A 42 -10.81 7.38 0.90
C TYR A 42 -9.89 6.34 0.24
N HIS A 43 -9.02 5.67 1.01
CA HIS A 43 -8.14 4.61 0.49
C HIS A 43 -8.89 3.33 0.11
N GLU A 44 -10.02 3.02 0.76
CA GLU A 44 -10.80 1.82 0.46
C GLU A 44 -11.48 1.84 -0.93
N GLY A 45 -11.66 3.02 -1.53
CA GLY A 45 -12.33 3.16 -2.82
C GLY A 45 -11.42 3.41 -4.02
N LEU A 46 -10.09 3.50 -3.83
CA LEU A 46 -9.15 3.85 -4.90
C LEU A 46 -8.29 2.66 -5.29
N LYS A 47 -8.27 2.35 -6.58
CA LYS A 47 -7.36 1.34 -7.11
C LYS A 47 -6.06 2.01 -7.55
N CYS A 48 -4.94 1.52 -7.09
CA CYS A 48 -3.62 1.98 -7.51
C CYS A 48 -3.16 1.18 -8.73
N ILE A 49 -2.69 1.88 -9.75
CA ILE A 49 -1.93 1.30 -10.85
C ILE A 49 -0.46 1.47 -10.49
N VAL A 50 0.25 0.35 -10.38
CA VAL A 50 1.65 0.33 -9.97
C VAL A 50 2.53 0.56 -11.20
N GLY A 51 3.32 1.62 -11.13
CA GLY A 51 4.43 1.87 -12.02
C GLY A 51 5.73 1.62 -11.26
N THR A 52 6.46 2.68 -10.91
CA THR A 52 7.69 2.59 -10.10
C THR A 52 7.53 2.02 -8.67
N GLY A 53 6.31 1.97 -8.13
CA GLY A 53 6.01 1.39 -6.82
C GLY A 53 6.52 2.21 -5.62
N ASN A 54 6.89 3.47 -5.81
CA ASN A 54 7.39 4.36 -4.75
C ASN A 54 6.27 5.03 -3.94
N ARG A 55 5.03 5.00 -4.42
CA ARG A 55 3.87 5.63 -3.76
C ARG A 55 2.84 4.62 -3.25
N VAL A 56 2.92 3.37 -3.72
CA VAL A 56 1.97 2.30 -3.39
C VAL A 56 2.50 1.41 -2.26
N LYS A 57 1.75 1.32 -1.17
CA LYS A 57 2.00 0.40 -0.05
C LYS A 57 1.48 -0.98 -0.37
N PHE A 58 2.34 -1.98 -0.25
CA PHE A 58 2.03 -3.35 -0.65
C PHE A 58 0.80 -3.94 0.06
N TRP A 59 0.68 -3.74 1.38
CA TRP A 59 -0.40 -4.35 2.17
C TRP A 59 -1.67 -3.52 2.24
N PHE A 60 -1.54 -2.19 2.17
CA PHE A 60 -2.61 -1.25 2.53
C PHE A 60 -3.34 -0.66 1.33
N ASP A 61 -2.66 -0.51 0.19
CA ASP A 61 -3.29 0.03 -1.01
C ASP A 61 -3.92 -1.10 -1.84
N HIS A 62 -5.00 -0.78 -2.54
CA HIS A 62 -5.63 -1.71 -3.47
C HIS A 62 -4.94 -1.61 -4.83
N TRP A 63 -3.88 -2.39 -5.02
CA TRP A 63 -3.10 -2.36 -6.26
C TRP A 63 -3.15 -3.66 -7.06
N ILE A 64 -3.55 -4.76 -6.42
CA ILE A 64 -3.72 -6.07 -7.03
C ILE A 64 -4.93 -6.80 -6.42
N GLY A 65 -5.59 -7.64 -7.22
CA GLY A 65 -6.83 -8.30 -6.83
C GLY A 65 -8.01 -7.32 -6.66
N ASP A 66 -8.96 -7.71 -5.82
CA ASP A 66 -10.24 -7.00 -5.64
C ASP A 66 -10.29 -6.10 -4.39
N GLN A 67 -9.30 -6.20 -3.50
CA GLN A 67 -9.20 -5.41 -2.27
C GLN A 67 -7.75 -5.38 -1.74
N PRO A 68 -7.40 -4.49 -0.79
CA PRO A 68 -6.07 -4.46 -0.18
C PRO A 68 -5.64 -5.81 0.38
N LEU A 69 -4.35 -6.17 0.19
CA LEU A 69 -3.81 -7.47 0.58
C LEU A 69 -3.91 -7.76 2.08
N MET A 70 -3.89 -6.73 2.95
CA MET A 70 -4.09 -6.95 4.38
C MET A 70 -5.49 -7.50 4.73
N LYS A 71 -6.49 -7.26 3.86
CA LYS A 71 -7.87 -7.72 4.05
C LYS A 71 -8.10 -9.09 3.42
N SER A 72 -7.54 -9.32 2.22
CA SER A 72 -7.68 -10.61 1.53
C SER A 72 -6.74 -11.69 2.07
N HIS A 73 -5.58 -11.33 2.63
CA HIS A 73 -4.57 -12.25 3.15
C HIS A 73 -4.15 -11.88 4.59
N PRO A 74 -5.08 -11.87 5.56
CA PRO A 74 -4.82 -11.41 6.92
C PRO A 74 -3.79 -12.29 7.65
N GLY A 75 -3.75 -13.59 7.39
CA GLY A 75 -2.77 -14.52 7.96
C GLY A 75 -1.35 -14.16 7.53
N ILE A 76 -1.13 -13.99 6.24
CA ILE A 76 0.18 -13.62 5.69
C ILE A 76 0.59 -12.22 6.12
N TYR A 77 -0.33 -11.26 6.08
CA TYR A 77 -0.09 -9.91 6.57
C TYR A 77 0.42 -9.93 8.03
N SER A 78 -0.18 -10.77 8.88
CA SER A 78 0.24 -10.91 10.28
C SER A 78 1.64 -11.55 10.42
N ALA A 79 2.04 -12.36 9.45
CA ALA A 79 3.36 -13.00 9.40
C ALA A 79 4.44 -12.07 8.83
N SER A 80 4.09 -11.11 7.96
CA SER A 80 5.05 -10.16 7.39
C SER A 80 5.58 -9.18 8.44
N ARG A 81 6.89 -8.93 8.43
CA ARG A 81 7.52 -7.85 9.21
C ARG A 81 7.49 -6.52 8.47
N ARG A 82 7.42 -6.53 7.14
CA ARG A 82 7.42 -5.34 6.27
C ARG A 82 6.00 -4.85 5.92
N ARG A 83 5.15 -4.72 6.94
CA ARG A 83 3.72 -4.37 6.76
C ARG A 83 3.49 -2.98 6.15
N ASN A 84 4.35 -2.02 6.45
CA ASN A 84 4.21 -0.63 5.98
C ASN A 84 5.05 -0.30 4.74
N ALA A 85 5.68 -1.30 4.11
CA ALA A 85 6.62 -1.07 3.02
C ALA A 85 5.91 -0.65 1.73
N TYR A 86 6.58 0.21 0.97
CA TYR A 86 6.24 0.50 -0.42
C TYR A 86 6.69 -0.65 -1.32
N ILE A 87 6.02 -0.83 -2.46
CA ILE A 87 6.35 -1.88 -3.44
C ILE A 87 7.82 -1.79 -3.86
N SER A 88 8.31 -0.58 -4.16
CA SER A 88 9.72 -0.32 -4.52
C SER A 88 10.74 -0.75 -3.47
N GLU A 89 10.37 -0.87 -2.19
CA GLU A 89 11.30 -1.26 -1.12
C GLU A 89 11.44 -2.78 -0.96
N ILE A 90 10.44 -3.53 -1.43
CA ILE A 90 10.31 -4.98 -1.24
C ILE A 90 10.39 -5.74 -2.55
N MET A 91 10.25 -5.07 -3.69
CA MET A 91 10.30 -5.65 -5.02
C MET A 91 11.67 -5.41 -5.63
N ALA A 92 12.27 -6.45 -6.23
CA ALA A 92 13.47 -6.33 -7.04
C ALA A 92 13.29 -7.09 -8.36
N LEU A 93 13.73 -6.49 -9.45
CA LEU A 93 13.77 -7.10 -10.78
C LEU A 93 15.11 -7.81 -10.95
N GLY A 94 15.07 -9.12 -11.16
CA GLY A 94 16.23 -9.94 -11.47
C GLY A 94 16.73 -9.72 -12.90
N ASP A 95 17.97 -10.13 -13.18
CA ASP A 95 18.57 -10.04 -14.52
C ASP A 95 17.85 -10.92 -15.56
N ASP A 96 17.10 -11.91 -15.10
CA ASP A 96 16.22 -12.78 -15.88
C ASP A 96 14.84 -12.16 -16.18
N GLY A 97 14.60 -10.94 -15.70
CA GLY A 97 13.31 -10.25 -15.80
C GLY A 97 12.27 -10.74 -14.80
N ALA A 98 12.62 -11.64 -13.88
CA ALA A 98 11.70 -12.12 -12.86
C ALA A 98 11.60 -11.12 -11.69
N LEU A 99 10.38 -10.92 -11.18
CA LEU A 99 10.16 -10.12 -9.99
C LEU A 99 10.33 -10.96 -8.74
N SER A 100 11.16 -10.47 -7.81
CA SER A 100 11.34 -11.04 -6.49
C SER A 100 10.74 -10.12 -5.42
N TRP A 101 10.16 -10.74 -4.38
CA TRP A 101 9.45 -10.03 -3.31
C TRP A 101 10.01 -10.39 -1.94
N ASN A 102 10.61 -9.41 -1.26
CA ASN A 102 11.15 -9.56 0.10
C ASN A 102 10.18 -9.00 1.15
N LEU A 103 9.27 -9.86 1.63
CA LEU A 103 8.25 -9.52 2.62
C LEU A 103 8.69 -9.75 4.08
N ASP A 104 9.90 -10.29 4.29
CA ASP A 104 10.49 -10.65 5.59
C ASP A 104 9.46 -11.33 6.53
N PHE A 105 9.03 -12.52 6.14
CA PHE A 105 8.05 -13.28 6.91
C PHE A 105 8.66 -13.85 8.20
N ASN A 106 7.88 -13.86 9.27
CA ASN A 106 8.21 -14.60 10.48
C ASN A 106 8.00 -16.10 10.24
N PRO A 107 9.06 -16.94 10.25
CA PRO A 107 8.94 -18.37 9.91
C PRO A 107 8.05 -19.17 10.86
N ARG A 108 7.77 -18.66 12.08
CA ARG A 108 6.86 -19.30 13.03
C ARG A 108 5.39 -19.07 12.73
N ARG A 109 5.07 -18.06 11.92
CA ARG A 109 3.69 -17.65 11.59
C ARG A 109 3.35 -17.84 10.12
N TYR A 110 4.36 -17.84 9.27
CA TYR A 110 4.22 -18.07 7.85
C TYR A 110 4.10 -19.56 7.56
N ASN A 111 3.09 -19.92 6.78
CA ASN A 111 2.91 -21.25 6.23
C ASN A 111 2.79 -21.14 4.71
N GLU A 112 3.80 -21.64 3.99
CA GLU A 112 3.87 -21.59 2.52
C GLU A 112 2.80 -22.44 1.85
N ASP A 113 2.35 -23.52 2.52
CA ASP A 113 1.30 -24.41 2.03
C ASP A 113 -0.11 -23.89 2.33
N SER A 114 -0.23 -22.72 2.96
CA SER A 114 -1.55 -22.12 3.21
C SER A 114 -2.21 -21.63 1.92
N GLU A 115 -3.54 -21.69 1.86
CA GLU A 115 -4.31 -21.19 0.71
C GLU A 115 -4.01 -19.71 0.42
N GLU A 116 -3.84 -18.91 1.48
CA GLU A 116 -3.41 -17.51 1.33
C GLU A 116 -2.05 -17.42 0.63
N ALA A 117 -1.09 -18.29 0.96
CA ALA A 117 0.29 -18.16 0.44
C ALA A 117 0.35 -18.55 -1.03
N ILE A 118 -0.37 -19.61 -1.39
CA ILE A 118 -0.56 -20.02 -2.77
C ILE A 118 -1.27 -18.91 -3.56
N SER A 119 -2.37 -18.36 -3.03
CA SER A 119 -3.12 -17.27 -3.68
C SER A 119 -2.26 -16.02 -3.90
N LEU A 120 -1.51 -15.59 -2.87
CA LEU A 120 -0.61 -14.45 -2.98
C LEU A 120 0.49 -14.71 -4.01
N SER A 121 1.08 -15.90 -4.02
CA SER A 121 2.14 -16.24 -4.98
C SER A 121 1.65 -16.18 -6.44
N LEU A 122 0.43 -16.66 -6.72
CA LEU A 122 -0.19 -16.59 -8.04
C LEU A 122 -0.50 -15.15 -8.45
N LEU A 123 -1.04 -14.35 -7.54
CA LEU A 123 -1.30 -12.93 -7.79
C LEU A 123 0.00 -12.20 -8.15
N LEU A 124 1.04 -12.34 -7.31
CA LEU A 124 2.33 -11.68 -7.53
C LEU A 124 3.06 -12.19 -8.78
N GLY A 125 2.93 -13.47 -9.11
CA GLY A 125 3.50 -14.05 -10.33
C GLY A 125 2.86 -13.54 -11.62
N SER A 126 1.59 -13.10 -11.56
CA SER A 126 0.91 -12.48 -12.70
C SER A 126 1.22 -10.99 -12.88
N PHE A 127 1.85 -10.37 -11.87
CA PHE A 127 2.13 -8.95 -11.88
C PHE A 127 3.34 -8.62 -12.76
N VAL A 128 3.19 -7.60 -13.60
CA VAL A 128 4.26 -7.05 -14.42
C VAL A 128 4.46 -5.60 -14.02
N ILE A 129 5.69 -5.23 -13.70
CA ILE A 129 6.01 -3.86 -13.37
C ILE A 129 5.96 -2.97 -14.63
N SER A 130 5.33 -1.81 -14.50
CA SER A 130 5.39 -0.73 -15.50
C SER A 130 6.51 0.26 -15.15
N THR A 131 7.10 0.88 -16.17
CA THR A 131 8.11 1.95 -15.99
C THR A 131 7.48 3.33 -15.78
N GLU A 132 6.16 3.43 -15.86
CA GLU A 132 5.42 4.67 -15.67
C GLU A 132 5.39 5.10 -14.19
N GLU A 133 4.93 6.32 -13.90
CA GLU A 133 4.66 6.70 -12.51
C GLU A 133 3.45 5.95 -11.96
N ASP A 134 3.44 5.71 -10.65
CA ASP A 134 2.26 5.19 -9.97
C ASP A 134 1.05 6.10 -10.26
N ASN A 135 -0.14 5.51 -10.39
CA ASN A 135 -1.39 6.25 -10.59
C ASN A 135 -2.51 5.72 -9.67
N ARG A 136 -3.57 6.50 -9.42
CA ARG A 136 -4.77 6.10 -8.67
C ARG A 136 -6.02 6.35 -9.52
N ILE A 137 -6.87 5.34 -9.65
CA ILE A 137 -8.18 5.40 -10.33
C ILE A 137 -9.32 5.29 -9.32
#